data_AF-A0A519KNU9-F1
#
_entry.id   AF-A0A519KNU9-F1
#
_cell.length_a   1.000
_cell.length_b   1.000
_cell.length_c   1.000
_cell.angle_alpha   90.00
_cell.angle_beta   90.00
_cell.angle_gamma   90.00
#
_symmetry.space_group_name_H-M   'P 1'
#
loop_
_entity.id
_entity.type
_entity.pdbx_description
1 polymer ?
#
loop_
_entity_poly.entity_id
_entity_poly.type
_entity_poly.pdbx_seq_one_letter_code
_entity_poly.pdbx_strand_id
1 'polypeptide(L)' 'MTAQPEKRAFFFDTEFDSVGDVIQATAWRPTKRAWTQAEVEALVAQAALEARETALAEVASIQAMALSS' A
#
# COMPACT_ATOMS: atom_id res chain seq x y z
N MET A 1 32.32 11.39 -33.78
CA MET A 1 31.06 10.63 -33.93
C MET A 1 30.00 11.27 -33.06
N THR A 2 29.01 11.93 -33.64
CA THR A 2 27.80 12.36 -32.95
C THR A 2 26.86 11.15 -32.87
N ALA A 3 26.65 10.61 -31.68
CA ALA A 3 25.71 9.52 -31.45
C ALA A 3 24.29 9.99 -31.79
N GLN A 4 23.63 9.32 -32.73
CA GLN A 4 22.22 9.56 -33.01
C GLN A 4 21.38 9.08 -31.81
N PRO A 5 20.35 9.84 -31.39
CA PRO A 5 19.47 9.39 -30.33
C PRO A 5 18.67 8.19 -30.84
N GLU A 6 18.93 7.04 -30.22
CA GLU A 6 18.24 5.80 -30.50
C GLU A 6 16.76 6.02 -30.21
N LYS A 7 15.88 5.72 -31.17
CA LYS A 7 14.42 5.85 -30.98
C LYS A 7 13.99 4.85 -29.90
N ARG A 8 13.94 5.32 -28.66
CA ARG A 8 13.60 4.50 -27.49
C ARG A 8 12.12 4.17 -27.52
N ALA A 9 11.78 2.89 -27.59
CA ALA A 9 10.40 2.41 -27.66
C ALA A 9 9.62 2.58 -26.35
N PHE A 10 10.33 2.62 -25.21
CA PHE A 10 9.75 2.79 -23.88
C PHE A 10 10.60 3.79 -23.08
N PHE A 11 9.95 4.81 -22.52
CA PHE A 11 10.57 5.74 -21.59
C PHE A 11 9.94 5.57 -20.21
N PHE A 12 10.73 5.76 -19.17
CA PHE A 12 10.28 5.74 -17.79
C PHE A 12 10.57 7.10 -17.16
N ASP A 13 9.67 7.57 -16.29
CA ASP A 13 9.87 8.86 -15.63
C ASP A 13 11.05 8.83 -14.63
N THR A 14 11.37 7.65 -14.10
CA THR A 14 12.56 7.41 -13.26
C THR A 14 13.43 6.33 -13.90
N GLU A 15 14.73 6.61 -14.03
CA GLU A 15 15.71 5.71 -14.63
C GLU A 15 16.87 5.47 -13.65
N PHE A 16 17.35 4.22 -13.66
CA PHE A 16 18.45 3.75 -12.81
C PHE A 16 19.58 3.21 -13.69
N ASP A 17 20.81 3.34 -13.23
CA ASP A 17 21.95 2.68 -13.88
C ASP A 17 22.08 1.20 -13.49
N SER A 18 23.11 0.54 -14.01
CA SER A 18 23.39 -0.88 -13.73
C SER A 18 23.80 -1.19 -12.29
N VAL A 19 24.13 -0.16 -11.50
CA VAL A 19 24.50 -0.27 -10.08
C VAL A 19 23.28 0.02 -9.19
N GLY A 20 22.23 0.60 -9.76
CA GLY A 20 21.00 0.96 -9.07
C GLY A 20 20.94 2.42 -8.65
N ASP A 21 21.87 3.26 -9.11
CA ASP A 21 21.85 4.70 -8.84
C ASP A 21 20.84 5.40 -9.77
N VAL A 22 20.15 6.41 -9.23
CA VAL A 22 19.15 7.18 -9.99
C VAL A 22 19.87 8.13 -10.95
N ILE A 23 19.71 7.90 -12.25
CA ILE A 23 20.26 8.75 -13.31
C ILE A 23 19.25 9.78 -13.83
N GLN A 24 17.95 9.50 -13.67
CA GLN A 24 16.87 10.43 -13.98
C GLN A 24 15.76 10.23 -12.96
N ALA A 25 15.41 11.26 -12.20
CA ALA A 25 14.35 11.19 -11.19
C ALA A 25 13.05 11.78 -11.75
N THR A 26 11.91 11.13 -11.48
CA THR A 26 10.61 11.70 -11.83
C THR A 26 10.37 13.03 -11.10
N ALA A 27 9.87 14.02 -11.84
CA ALA A 27 9.36 15.27 -11.28
C ALA A 27 7.99 15.08 -10.62
N TRP A 28 7.29 13.98 -10.95
CA TRP A 28 6.02 13.65 -10.33
C TRP A 28 6.24 13.34 -8.85
N ARG A 29 5.57 14.11 -8.01
CA ARG A 29 5.44 13.83 -6.58
C ARG A 29 4.01 13.35 -6.39
N PRO A 30 3.77 12.07 -6.06
CA PRO A 30 2.43 11.66 -5.66
C PRO A 30 2.00 12.59 -4.54
N THR A 31 0.78 13.11 -4.63
CA THR A 31 0.18 13.85 -3.53
C THR A 31 0.20 12.89 -2.36
N LYS A 32 1.13 13.07 -1.43
CA LYS A 32 1.17 12.28 -0.22
C LYS A 32 -0.18 12.53 0.42
N ARG A 33 -1.07 11.54 0.38
CA ARG A 33 -2.34 11.60 1.06
C ARG A 33 -1.97 11.57 2.54
N ALA A 34 -1.67 12.74 3.07
CA ALA A 34 -1.22 12.90 4.43
C ALA A 34 -2.47 12.73 5.28
N TRP A 35 -2.59 11.57 5.90
CA TRP A 35 -3.61 11.37 6.92
C TRP A 35 -3.33 12.35 8.06
N THR A 36 -4.36 13.09 8.43
CA THR A 36 -4.36 13.86 9.65
C THR A 36 -4.32 12.91 10.85
N GLN A 37 -3.78 13.38 11.98
CA GLN A 37 -3.78 12.61 13.22
C GLN A 37 -5.18 12.10 13.58
N ALA A 38 -6.20 12.93 13.40
CA ALA A 38 -7.60 12.59 13.67
C ALA A 38 -8.13 11.46 12.76
N GLU A 39 -7.76 11.46 11.47
CA GLU A 39 -8.14 10.37 10.56
C GLU A 39 -7.48 9.05 10.95
N VAL A 40 -6.21 9.09 11.36
CA VAL A 40 -5.51 7.90 11.84
C VAL A 40 -6.18 7.35 13.10
N GLU A 41 -6.49 8.21 14.05
CA GLU A 41 -7.17 7.83 15.30
C GLU A 41 -8.56 7.23 15.03
N ALA A 42 -9.33 7.81 14.11
CA ALA A 42 -10.63 7.28 13.69
C ALA A 42 -10.51 5.88 13.08
N LEU A 43 -9.53 5.67 12.18
CA LEU A 43 -9.30 4.38 11.55
C LEU A 43 -8.84 3.32 12.55
N VAL A 44 -7.99 3.69 13.52
CA VAL A 44 -7.53 2.78 14.58
C VAL A 44 -8.70 2.39 15.49
N ALA A 45 -9.54 3.35 15.87
CA ALA A 45 -10.73 3.07 16.69
C ALA A 45 -11.70 2.14 15.96
N GLN A 46 -11.92 2.36 14.66
CA GLN A 46 -12.75 1.50 13.83
C GLN A 46 -12.18 0.08 13.75
N ALA A 47 -10.88 -0.07 13.46
CA ALA A 47 -10.24 -1.37 13.36
C ALA A 47 -10.31 -2.15 14.69
N ALA A 48 -10.19 -1.48 15.82
CA ALA A 48 -10.31 -2.11 17.13
C ALA A 48 -11.73 -2.65 17.40
N LEU A 49 -12.77 -1.94 16.96
CA LEU A 49 -14.15 -2.39 17.03
C LEU A 49 -14.37 -3.63 16.15
N GLU A 50 -13.97 -3.56 14.88
CA GLU A 50 -14.13 -4.65 13.91
C GLU A 50 -13.40 -5.93 14.37
N ALA A 51 -12.19 -5.78 14.92
CA ALA A 51 -11.43 -6.90 15.46
C ALA A 51 -12.15 -7.58 16.62
N ARG A 52 -12.77 -6.80 17.52
CA ARG A 52 -13.55 -7.33 18.63
C ARG A 52 -14.79 -8.07 18.15
N GLU A 53 -15.53 -7.49 17.21
CA GLU A 53 -16.72 -8.11 16.64
C GLU A 53 -16.38 -9.44 15.95
N THR A 54 -15.29 -9.45 15.18
CA THR A 54 -14.77 -10.66 14.53
C THR A 54 -14.43 -11.74 15.57
N ALA A 55 -13.69 -11.40 16.62
CA ALA A 55 -13.34 -12.35 17.68
C ALA A 55 -14.58 -12.94 18.38
N LEU A 56 -15.61 -12.12 18.63
CA LEU A 56 -16.87 -12.61 19.21
C LEU A 56 -17.62 -13.53 18.26
N ALA A 57 -17.64 -13.22 16.96
CA ALA A 57 -18.27 -14.06 15.94
C ALA A 57 -17.57 -15.42 15.82
N GLU A 58 -16.23 -15.45 15.87
CA GLU A 58 -15.44 -16.68 15.88
C GLU A 58 -15.77 -17.56 17.08
N VAL A 59 -15.82 -16.98 18.29
CA VAL A 59 -16.20 -17.73 19.51
C VAL A 59 -17.61 -18.29 19.40
N ALA A 60 -18.57 -17.49 18.93
CA ALA A 60 -19.95 -17.94 18.73
C ALA A 60 -20.04 -19.08 17.70
N SER A 61 -19.26 -19.00 16.62
CA SER A 61 -19.17 -20.06 15.62
C SER A 61 -18.64 -21.37 16.21
N ILE A 62 -17.55 -21.31 16.99
CA ILE A 62 -16.97 -22.48 17.67
C ILE A 62 -17.98 -23.13 18.61
N GLN A 63 -18.70 -22.31 19.39
CA GLN A 63 -19.75 -22.81 20.30
C GLN A 63 -20.89 -23.49 19.53
N ALA A 64 -21.36 -22.87 18.45
CA ALA A 64 -22.42 -23.44 17.61
C ALA A 64 -22.01 -24.78 17.00
N MET A 65 -20.77 -24.91 16.53
CA MET A 65 -20.24 -26.18 16.03
C MET A 65 -20.22 -27.26 17.11
N ALA A 66 -19.79 -26.92 18.33
CA ALA A 66 -19.77 -27.86 19.46
C ALA A 66 -21.16 -28.28 19.95
N LEU A 67 -22.19 -27.43 19.79
CA LEU A 67 -23.58 -27.74 20.15
C LEU A 67 -24.32 -28.54 19.06
N SER A 68 -23.81 -28.50 17.83
CA SER A 68 -24.42 -29.19 16.68
C SER A 68 -23.86 -30.60 16.44
N SER A 69 -22.87 -31.02 17.23
CA SER A 69 -22.31 -32.38 17.28
C SER A 69 -22.96 -33.20 18.39
#